data_AF-A0A956L9Y1-F1
#
_entry.id   AF-A0A956L9Y1-F1
#
_cell.length_a   1.000
_cell.length_b   1.000
_cell.length_c   1.000
_cell.angle_alpha   90.00
_cell.angle_beta   90.00
_cell.angle_gamma   90.00
#
_symmetry.space_group_name_H-M   'P 1'
#
loop_
_entity.id
_entity.type
_entity.pdbx_description
1 polymer ?
#
loop_
_entity_poly.entity_id
_entity_poly.type
_entity_poly.pdbx_seq_one_letter_code
_entity_poly.pdbx_strand_id
1 'polypeptide(L)'
;AKDYAAAIEHYTEALRHQPAAKTYFNLGVCHHRLMSATSPGSPAYELHRGGAVDAYNRYLQATPEAPDRQEVAEMIRSLGGTPLSAEAPEPWTIELVEPDDVPDPPSFDDEGDDRPTPEIPPLSAEAPRKPSPGPLLRPRWGLGVSLPVMLINPGQAARSDELRPVPTLGLGLRGHGYLGSKGGVLLGGELALATQPLSAKQRHRMSLAFVALAVEYRRMMGQGRWEIGGGGSIGLGSQALFFDGDARLRCTKDREASRRNGLWASARLYVAALLGQRRNHALTLRVGPGLGVYGPGSVPLGMDAAGMTCEGEPSAFETFGIDEGPAMVVGVDLGYAPRF
;
A
#
# COMPACT_ATOMS: atom_id res chain seq x y z
N ALA A 1 -13.36 -14.08 12.99
CA ALA A 1 -12.47 -13.42 13.99
C ALA A 1 -11.12 -14.11 13.96
N LYS A 2 -10.03 -13.48 14.43
CA LYS A 2 -8.74 -14.18 14.59
C LYS A 2 -8.71 -14.80 15.98
N ASP A 3 -8.55 -16.11 16.08
CA ASP A 3 -8.48 -16.83 17.35
C ASP A 3 -7.01 -16.95 17.79
N TYR A 4 -6.55 -16.00 18.60
CA TYR A 4 -5.16 -16.00 19.08
C TYR A 4 -4.95 -16.95 20.26
N ALA A 5 -6.01 -17.34 20.99
CA ALA A 5 -5.90 -18.28 22.09
C ALA A 5 -5.60 -19.69 21.55
N ALA A 6 -6.39 -20.15 20.57
CA ALA A 6 -6.12 -21.42 19.88
C ALA A 6 -4.74 -21.41 19.19
N ALA A 7 -4.32 -20.27 18.64
CA ALA A 7 -2.99 -20.14 18.02
C ALA A 7 -1.85 -20.32 19.02
N ILE A 8 -1.98 -19.82 20.25
CA ILE A 8 -0.98 -20.01 21.32
C ILE A 8 -0.84 -21.49 21.64
N GLU A 9 -1.94 -22.23 21.75
CA GLU A 9 -1.92 -23.68 22.00
C GLU A 9 -1.17 -24.41 20.88
N HIS A 10 -1.50 -24.13 19.61
CA HIS A 10 -0.85 -24.75 18.46
C HIS A 10 0.65 -24.41 18.36
N TYR A 11 1.05 -23.17 18.63
CA TYR A 11 2.46 -22.80 18.61
C TYR A 11 3.23 -23.41 19.79
N THR A 12 2.60 -23.51 20.96
CA THR A 12 3.20 -24.18 22.12
C THR A 12 3.42 -25.66 21.83
N GLU A 13 2.45 -26.34 21.21
CA GLU A 13 2.60 -27.73 20.80
C GLU A 13 3.67 -27.90 19.71
N ALA A 14 3.69 -27.01 18.71
CA ALA A 14 4.72 -27.03 17.67
C ALA A 14 6.14 -26.87 18.26
N LEU A 15 6.31 -26.01 19.28
CA LEU A 15 7.59 -25.84 19.97
C LEU A 15 8.02 -27.06 20.79
N ARG A 16 7.08 -27.89 21.26
CA ARG A 16 7.40 -29.17 21.92
C ARG A 16 8.00 -30.18 20.94
N HIS A 17 7.51 -30.19 19.69
CA HIS A 17 8.00 -31.10 18.66
C HIS A 17 9.28 -30.59 17.99
N GLN A 18 9.32 -29.31 17.65
CA GLN A 18 10.44 -28.71 16.93
C GLN A 18 10.62 -27.24 17.33
N PRO A 19 11.55 -26.94 18.24
CA PRO A 19 11.92 -25.58 18.55
C PRO A 19 12.41 -24.84 17.30
N ALA A 20 11.75 -23.74 16.96
CA ALA A 20 12.11 -22.91 15.81
C ALA A 20 11.92 -21.43 16.15
N ALA A 21 12.92 -20.61 15.81
CA ALA A 21 12.93 -19.18 16.13
C ALA A 21 11.65 -18.46 15.64
N LYS A 22 11.25 -18.70 14.40
CA LYS A 22 10.03 -18.11 13.82
C LYS A 22 8.76 -18.47 14.61
N THR A 23 8.72 -19.64 15.24
CA THR A 23 7.59 -20.07 16.06
C THR A 23 7.53 -19.27 17.37
N TYR A 24 8.67 -19.02 18.03
CA TYR A 24 8.73 -18.10 19.18
C TYR A 24 8.28 -16.69 18.83
N PHE A 25 8.70 -16.15 17.67
CA PHE A 25 8.24 -14.84 17.22
C PHE A 25 6.71 -14.79 17.04
N ASN A 26 6.13 -15.79 16.36
CA ASN A 26 4.68 -15.86 16.15
C ASN A 26 3.90 -16.02 17.47
N LEU A 27 4.44 -16.77 18.42
CA LEU A 27 3.89 -16.91 19.76
C LEU A 27 3.86 -15.56 20.50
N GLY A 28 4.96 -14.81 20.45
CA GLY A 28 5.05 -13.45 21.01
C GLY A 28 4.04 -12.48 20.39
N VAL A 29 3.82 -12.57 19.08
CA VAL A 29 2.77 -11.79 18.39
C VAL A 29 1.38 -12.14 18.89
N CYS A 30 1.07 -13.42 19.14
CA CYS A 30 -0.25 -13.83 19.65
C CYS A 30 -0.49 -13.27 21.05
N HIS A 31 0.49 -13.41 21.95
CA HIS A 31 0.43 -12.84 23.29
C HIS A 31 0.28 -11.32 23.26
N HIS A 32 1.07 -10.61 22.45
CA HIS A 32 0.94 -9.16 22.30
C HIS A 32 -0.49 -8.77 21.86
N ARG A 33 -1.06 -9.49 20.89
CA ARG A 33 -2.42 -9.21 20.40
C ARG A 33 -3.50 -9.43 21.46
N LEU A 34 -3.38 -10.49 22.27
CA LEU A 34 -4.29 -10.72 23.38
C LEU A 34 -4.10 -9.67 24.49
N MET A 35 -2.86 -9.33 24.83
CA MET A 35 -2.54 -8.25 25.77
C MET A 35 -3.20 -6.93 25.34
N SER A 36 -3.05 -6.51 24.08
CA SER A 36 -3.67 -5.27 23.56
C SER A 36 -5.20 -5.28 23.55
N ALA A 37 -5.83 -6.46 23.63
CA ALA A 37 -7.28 -6.61 23.70
C ALA A 37 -7.83 -6.62 25.14
N THR A 38 -6.94 -6.67 26.14
CA THR A 38 -7.29 -6.68 27.57
C THR A 38 -7.03 -5.33 28.23
N SER A 39 -7.73 -5.03 29.32
CA SER A 39 -7.55 -3.79 30.07
C SER A 39 -6.14 -3.71 30.68
N PRO A 40 -5.39 -2.60 30.50
CA PRO A 40 -4.09 -2.42 31.13
C PRO A 40 -4.13 -2.64 32.66
N GLY A 41 -3.14 -3.36 33.18
CA GLY A 41 -3.03 -3.68 34.62
C GLY A 41 -3.95 -4.82 35.10
N SER A 42 -4.79 -5.39 34.24
CA SER A 42 -5.55 -6.60 34.59
C SER A 42 -4.64 -7.83 34.66
N PRO A 43 -5.01 -8.89 35.42
CA PRO A 43 -4.23 -10.14 35.44
C PRO A 43 -4.02 -10.76 34.04
N ALA A 44 -5.03 -10.67 33.16
CA ALA A 44 -4.91 -11.16 31.78
C ALA A 44 -3.94 -10.32 30.94
N TYR A 45 -3.92 -9.00 31.16
CA TYR A 45 -2.95 -8.11 30.53
C TYR A 45 -1.52 -8.47 30.96
N GLU A 46 -1.28 -8.64 32.25
CA GLU A 46 0.05 -8.99 32.77
C GLU A 46 0.49 -10.38 32.32
N LEU A 47 -0.42 -11.36 32.30
CA LEU A 47 -0.15 -12.72 31.78
C LEU A 47 0.33 -12.67 30.33
N HIS A 48 -0.39 -11.96 29.47
CA HIS A 48 -0.06 -11.88 28.05
C HIS A 48 1.13 -10.95 27.76
N ARG A 49 1.32 -9.89 28.56
CA ARG A 49 2.52 -9.06 28.50
C ARG A 49 3.76 -9.89 28.82
N GLY A 50 3.74 -10.65 29.92
CA GLY A 50 4.80 -11.57 30.32
C GLY A 50 5.08 -12.62 29.24
N GLY A 51 4.05 -13.29 28.74
CA GLY A 51 4.18 -14.29 27.67
C GLY A 51 4.75 -13.72 26.36
N ALA A 52 4.42 -12.48 26.01
CA ALA A 52 5.00 -11.81 24.84
C ALA A 52 6.49 -11.52 25.03
N VAL A 53 6.89 -11.00 26.21
CA VAL A 53 8.29 -10.75 26.55
C VAL A 53 9.10 -12.04 26.49
N ASP A 54 8.59 -13.11 27.10
CA ASP A 54 9.28 -14.39 27.17
C ASP A 54 9.49 -15.00 25.77
N ALA A 55 8.44 -15.00 24.94
CA ALA A 55 8.52 -15.51 23.58
C ALA A 55 9.47 -14.70 22.69
N TYR A 56 9.47 -13.36 22.78
CA TYR A 56 10.41 -12.53 22.01
C TYR A 56 11.86 -12.70 22.49
N ASN A 57 12.08 -12.88 23.79
CA ASN A 57 13.41 -13.19 24.32
C ASN A 57 13.93 -14.54 23.79
N ARG A 58 13.08 -15.58 23.77
CA ARG A 58 13.41 -16.88 23.17
C ARG A 58 13.72 -16.77 21.68
N TYR A 59 13.01 -15.91 20.95
CA TYR A 59 13.33 -15.61 19.54
C TYR A 59 14.73 -15.02 19.38
N LEU A 60 15.09 -14.01 20.18
CA LEU A 60 16.41 -13.36 20.13
C LEU A 60 17.55 -14.29 20.55
N GLN A 61 17.30 -15.21 21.48
CA GLN A 61 18.26 -16.26 21.84
C GLN A 61 18.44 -17.29 20.71
N ALA A 62 17.34 -17.75 20.11
CA ALA A 62 17.38 -18.75 19.04
C ALA A 62 17.96 -18.20 17.73
N THR A 63 17.98 -16.87 17.53
CA THR A 63 18.57 -16.23 16.36
C THR A 63 19.26 -14.93 16.77
N PRO A 64 20.49 -14.99 17.30
CA PRO A 64 21.21 -13.82 17.76
C PRO A 64 21.43 -12.77 16.66
N GLU A 65 21.69 -13.22 15.43
CA GLU A 65 21.93 -12.37 14.26
C GLU A 65 20.65 -12.08 13.46
N ALA A 66 19.48 -12.11 14.11
CA ALA A 66 18.22 -11.84 13.43
C ALA A 66 18.23 -10.42 12.80
N PRO A 67 17.85 -10.25 11.53
CA PRO A 67 17.89 -8.94 10.87
C PRO A 67 16.97 -7.91 11.53
N ASP A 68 15.95 -8.37 12.26
CA ASP A 68 15.00 -7.57 13.04
C ASP A 68 15.31 -7.56 14.55
N ARG A 69 16.50 -7.99 14.98
CA ARG A 69 16.93 -8.06 16.39
C ARG A 69 16.67 -6.75 17.15
N GLN A 70 17.06 -5.62 16.58
CA GLN A 70 16.89 -4.31 17.23
C GLN A 70 15.42 -3.95 17.42
N GLU A 71 14.57 -4.23 16.43
CA GLU A 71 13.13 -3.96 16.48
C GLU A 71 12.45 -4.83 17.54
N VAL A 72 12.82 -6.11 17.63
CA VAL A 72 12.29 -7.02 18.66
C VAL A 72 12.81 -6.66 20.05
N ALA A 73 14.07 -6.24 20.18
CA ALA A 73 14.61 -5.76 21.46
C ALA A 73 13.89 -4.49 21.96
N GLU A 74 13.56 -3.56 21.06
CA GLU A 74 12.72 -2.39 21.39
C GLU A 74 11.31 -2.79 21.79
N MET A 75 10.72 -3.79 21.12
CA MET A 75 9.42 -4.35 21.48
C MET A 75 9.43 -4.89 22.92
N ILE A 76 10.44 -5.69 23.29
CA ILE A 76 10.60 -6.21 24.66
C ILE A 76 10.68 -5.08 25.68
N ARG A 77 11.49 -4.04 25.42
CA ARG A 77 11.59 -2.87 26.32
C ARG A 77 10.25 -2.13 26.45
N SER A 78 9.52 -1.96 25.34
CA SER A 78 8.21 -1.29 25.35
C SER A 78 7.15 -2.05 26.16
N LEU A 79 7.31 -3.38 26.27
CA LEU A 79 6.48 -4.26 27.09
C LEU A 79 6.96 -4.30 28.55
N GLY A 80 7.98 -3.52 28.93
CA GLY A 80 8.56 -3.52 30.28
C GLY A 80 9.46 -4.72 30.58
N GLY A 81 9.94 -5.43 29.56
CA GLY A 81 10.93 -6.50 29.71
C GLY A 81 12.36 -6.05 29.41
N THR A 82 13.33 -6.89 29.76
CA THR A 82 14.75 -6.69 29.42
C THR A 82 15.12 -7.62 28.26
N PRO A 83 15.57 -7.10 27.11
CA PRO A 83 15.97 -7.94 25.99
C PRO A 83 17.27 -8.69 26.31
N LEU A 84 17.28 -10.01 26.09
CA LEU A 84 18.46 -10.83 26.32
C LEU A 84 19.52 -10.54 25.24
N SER A 85 20.75 -10.23 25.69
CA SER A 85 21.90 -10.08 24.80
C SER A 85 22.34 -11.45 24.26
N ALA A 86 22.98 -11.47 23.09
CA ALA A 86 23.62 -12.67 22.54
C ALA A 86 24.73 -13.20 23.47
N GLU A 87 25.28 -12.31 24.31
CA GLU A 87 26.34 -12.59 25.27
C GLU A 87 25.85 -12.81 26.70
N ALA A 88 24.53 -12.85 26.93
CA ALA A 88 24.04 -13.23 28.26
C ALA A 88 24.38 -14.72 28.46
N PRO A 89 25.30 -15.08 29.37
CA PRO A 89 25.63 -16.47 29.62
C PRO A 89 24.35 -17.21 30.03
N GLU A 90 24.22 -18.47 29.62
CA GLU A 90 23.12 -19.32 30.05
C GLU A 90 22.91 -19.18 31.56
N PRO A 91 21.65 -19.09 32.04
CA PRO A 91 21.40 -19.03 33.45
C PRO A 91 21.79 -20.41 34.02
N TRP A 92 22.90 -20.41 34.77
CA TRP A 92 23.35 -21.43 35.74
C TRP A 92 23.41 -22.88 35.22
N THR A 93 24.60 -23.28 34.75
CA THR A 93 25.07 -24.65 34.96
C THR A 93 25.01 -24.91 36.47
N ILE A 94 24.06 -25.74 36.94
CA ILE A 94 24.21 -26.36 38.24
C ILE A 94 25.46 -27.23 38.10
N GLU A 95 26.60 -26.78 38.62
CA GLU A 95 27.59 -27.74 39.09
C GLU A 95 26.83 -28.64 40.06
N LEU A 96 26.70 -29.94 39.72
CA LEU A 96 26.18 -30.90 40.67
C LEU A 96 27.03 -30.78 41.94
N VAL A 97 26.48 -30.12 42.95
CA VAL A 97 26.96 -30.27 44.32
C VAL A 97 26.74 -31.75 44.63
N GLU A 98 27.84 -32.48 44.86
CA GLU A 98 27.77 -33.86 45.31
C GLU A 98 26.90 -33.91 46.58
N PRO A 99 26.03 -34.93 46.74
CA PRO A 99 24.96 -34.96 47.74
C PRO A 99 25.40 -34.88 49.21
N ASP A 100 26.71 -34.80 49.49
CA ASP A 100 27.28 -34.72 50.83
C ASP A 100 27.55 -33.29 51.33
N ASP A 101 27.37 -32.25 50.49
CA ASP A 101 27.68 -30.84 50.84
C ASP A 101 26.45 -29.94 51.07
N VAL A 102 25.25 -30.51 51.26
CA VAL A 102 24.06 -29.73 51.65
C VAL A 102 24.06 -29.51 53.16
N PRO A 103 24.21 -28.27 53.67
CA PRO A 103 24.09 -28.01 55.10
C PRO A 103 22.66 -28.32 55.56
N ASP A 104 22.52 -28.99 56.69
CA ASP A 104 21.22 -29.26 57.30
C ASP A 104 20.40 -27.96 57.44
N PRO A 105 19.11 -27.98 57.08
CA PRO A 105 18.27 -26.80 57.20
C PRO A 105 18.17 -26.39 58.67
N PRO A 106 18.21 -25.08 58.98
CA PRO A 106 17.99 -24.61 60.35
C PRO A 106 16.63 -25.07 60.85
N SER A 107 16.60 -25.60 62.06
CA SER A 107 15.36 -25.89 62.78
C SER A 107 14.56 -24.61 62.96
N PHE A 108 13.36 -24.57 62.38
CA PHE A 108 12.39 -23.53 62.70
C PHE A 108 11.81 -23.85 64.07
N ASP A 109 12.36 -23.22 65.10
CA ASP A 109 11.67 -23.09 66.38
C ASP A 109 10.47 -22.15 66.16
N ASP A 110 9.29 -22.72 66.39
CA ASP A 110 7.97 -22.13 66.25
C ASP A 110 7.73 -21.16 67.43
N GLU A 111 8.30 -19.95 67.34
CA GLU A 111 7.89 -18.84 68.21
C GLU A 111 6.73 -18.08 67.56
N GLY A 112 5.56 -18.18 68.21
CA GLY A 112 4.30 -17.60 67.77
C GLY A 112 4.37 -16.10 67.52
N ASP A 113 4.14 -15.72 66.26
CA ASP A 113 4.01 -14.33 65.81
C ASP A 113 2.53 -13.94 65.82
N ASP A 114 2.10 -13.33 66.92
CA ASP A 114 0.78 -12.73 67.15
C ASP A 114 0.62 -11.43 66.33
N ARG A 115 0.61 -11.53 65.00
CA ARG A 115 0.33 -10.37 64.13
C ARG A 115 -1.16 -10.23 63.83
N PRO A 116 -1.75 -9.05 64.05
CA PRO A 116 -3.15 -8.82 63.71
C PRO A 116 -3.32 -8.85 62.18
N THR A 117 -4.28 -9.67 61.75
CA THR A 117 -4.75 -9.81 60.37
C THR A 117 -5.14 -8.45 59.79
N PRO A 118 -4.65 -8.04 58.61
CA PRO A 118 -5.10 -6.80 57.98
C PRO A 118 -6.57 -6.93 57.56
N GLU A 119 -7.41 -6.00 58.03
CA GLU A 119 -8.78 -5.84 57.55
C GLU A 119 -8.77 -5.53 56.05
N ILE A 120 -9.35 -6.45 55.26
CA ILE A 120 -9.57 -6.26 53.82
C ILE A 120 -10.73 -5.26 53.67
N PRO A 121 -10.52 -4.06 53.08
CA PRO A 121 -11.61 -3.13 52.84
C PRO A 121 -12.60 -3.74 51.83
N PRO A 122 -13.91 -3.47 51.95
CA PRO A 122 -14.91 -4.07 51.08
C PRO A 122 -14.65 -3.68 49.62
N LEU A 123 -14.71 -4.67 48.72
CA LEU A 123 -14.67 -4.47 47.28
C LEU A 123 -15.75 -3.45 46.90
N SER A 124 -15.32 -2.22 46.58
CA SER A 124 -16.19 -1.25 45.95
C SER A 124 -16.55 -1.80 44.57
N ALA A 125 -17.83 -2.08 44.35
CA ALA A 125 -18.38 -2.49 43.08
C ALA A 125 -18.23 -1.33 42.09
N GLU A 126 -17.07 -1.25 41.46
CA GLU A 126 -16.79 -0.28 40.42
C GLU A 126 -17.73 -0.58 39.24
N ALA A 127 -18.63 0.37 38.95
CA ALA A 127 -19.61 0.24 37.89
C ALA A 127 -18.93 -0.16 36.56
N PRO A 128 -19.58 -0.95 35.68
CA PRO A 128 -18.99 -1.40 34.43
C PRO A 128 -18.43 -0.21 33.66
N ARG A 129 -17.10 -0.10 33.57
CA ARG A 129 -16.45 0.96 32.81
C ARG A 129 -16.92 0.81 31.37
N LYS A 130 -17.66 1.82 30.89
CA LYS A 130 -18.15 1.92 29.52
C LYS A 130 -16.96 1.64 28.58
N PRO A 131 -17.06 0.68 27.64
CA PRO A 131 -15.94 0.33 26.78
C PRO A 131 -15.42 1.60 26.13
N SER A 132 -14.13 1.88 26.34
CA SER A 132 -13.48 3.02 25.69
C SER A 132 -13.72 2.87 24.19
N PRO A 133 -14.24 3.91 23.50
CA PRO A 133 -14.45 3.84 22.06
C PRO A 133 -13.13 3.42 21.43
N GLY A 134 -13.13 2.26 20.76
CA GLY A 134 -11.95 1.75 20.09
C GLY A 134 -11.36 2.83 19.18
N PRO A 135 -10.04 2.80 18.90
CA PRO A 135 -9.39 3.81 18.08
C PRO A 135 -10.19 3.96 16.78
N LEU A 136 -10.82 5.12 16.61
CA LEU A 136 -11.60 5.42 15.43
C LEU A 136 -10.69 5.18 14.23
N LEU A 137 -11.07 4.23 13.38
CA LEU A 137 -10.44 4.00 12.08
C LEU A 137 -10.59 5.31 11.31
N ARG A 138 -9.59 6.19 11.40
CA ARG A 138 -9.58 7.42 10.64
C ARG A 138 -9.52 7.01 9.17
N PRO A 139 -10.51 7.38 8.35
CA PRO A 139 -10.47 7.10 6.93
C PRO A 139 -9.22 7.78 6.38
N ARG A 140 -8.27 6.96 5.94
CA ARG A 140 -7.06 7.47 5.30
C ARG A 140 -7.40 7.75 3.85
N TRP A 141 -7.18 8.97 3.41
CA TRP A 141 -7.41 9.38 2.03
C TRP A 141 -6.26 10.25 1.54
N GLY A 142 -6.11 10.32 0.23
CA GLY A 142 -5.06 11.11 -0.41
C GLY A 142 -5.56 11.68 -1.71
N LEU A 143 -5.22 12.94 -1.96
CA LEU A 143 -5.41 13.63 -3.23
C LEU A 143 -4.04 14.10 -3.70
N GLY A 144 -3.67 13.75 -4.93
CA GLY A 144 -2.36 14.07 -5.49
C GLY A 144 -2.42 14.52 -6.93
N VAL A 145 -1.32 15.13 -7.36
CA VAL A 145 -1.04 15.52 -8.74
C VAL A 145 -0.09 14.51 -9.37
N SER A 146 -0.13 14.40 -10.69
CA SER A 146 0.76 13.50 -11.40
C SER A 146 1.19 14.04 -12.76
N LEU A 147 2.34 13.56 -13.24
CA LEU A 147 2.93 13.95 -14.52
C LEU A 147 3.02 12.69 -15.39
N PRO A 148 1.95 12.39 -16.16
CA PRO A 148 1.95 11.25 -17.07
C PRO A 148 2.78 11.52 -18.33
N VAL A 149 3.59 10.54 -18.70
CA VAL A 149 4.28 10.39 -19.97
C VAL A 149 3.69 9.15 -20.65
N MET A 150 3.01 9.32 -21.78
CA MET A 150 2.28 8.22 -22.43
C MET A 150 2.63 8.08 -23.91
N LEU A 151 2.82 6.86 -24.38
CA LEU A 151 2.93 6.53 -25.80
C LEU A 151 1.59 5.99 -26.27
N ILE A 152 0.91 6.75 -27.13
CA ILE A 152 -0.43 6.40 -27.62
C ILE A 152 -0.30 5.75 -28.99
N ASN A 153 -0.88 4.56 -29.17
CA ASN A 153 -0.90 3.82 -30.43
C ASN A 153 0.47 3.70 -31.10
N PRO A 154 1.55 3.31 -30.38
CA PRO A 154 2.90 3.36 -30.93
C PRO A 154 3.03 2.55 -32.23
N GLY A 155 2.34 1.40 -32.35
CA GLY A 155 2.36 0.58 -33.55
C GLY A 155 1.65 1.20 -34.77
N GLN A 156 0.47 1.80 -34.57
CA GLN A 156 -0.27 2.45 -35.67
C GLN A 156 0.38 3.79 -36.04
N ALA A 157 0.77 4.60 -35.05
CA ALA A 157 1.47 5.87 -35.25
C ALA A 157 2.83 5.68 -35.95
N ALA A 158 3.54 4.58 -35.73
CA ALA A 158 4.79 4.29 -36.43
C ALA A 158 4.60 3.94 -37.92
N ARG A 159 3.38 3.58 -38.35
CA ARG A 159 3.05 3.29 -39.75
C ARG A 159 2.49 4.51 -40.51
N SER A 160 2.20 5.59 -39.79
CA SER A 160 1.67 6.83 -40.35
C SER A 160 2.83 7.74 -40.77
N ASP A 161 2.73 8.34 -41.95
CA ASP A 161 3.68 9.38 -42.38
C ASP A 161 3.38 10.75 -41.74
N GLU A 162 2.14 10.94 -41.26
CA GLU A 162 1.62 12.20 -40.72
C GLU A 162 1.69 12.26 -39.18
N LEU A 163 1.63 11.11 -38.52
CA LEU A 163 1.78 10.98 -37.08
C LEU A 163 3.09 10.29 -36.73
N ARG A 164 3.69 10.67 -35.60
CA ARG A 164 4.85 9.96 -35.05
C ARG A 164 4.51 9.40 -33.68
N PRO A 165 5.11 8.28 -33.29
CA PRO A 165 4.97 7.69 -31.96
C PRO A 165 5.79 8.49 -30.93
N VAL A 166 5.52 9.80 -30.79
CA VAL A 166 6.13 10.65 -29.78
C VAL A 166 5.34 10.56 -28.47
N PRO A 167 6.02 10.57 -27.31
CA PRO A 167 5.35 10.52 -26.02
C PRO A 167 4.54 11.81 -25.79
N THR A 168 3.32 11.65 -25.30
CA THR A 168 2.53 12.75 -24.76
C THR A 168 3.00 13.08 -23.35
N LEU A 169 3.03 14.36 -23.02
CA LEU A 169 3.28 14.88 -21.68
C LEU A 169 1.99 15.53 -21.17
N GLY A 170 1.70 15.37 -19.89
CA GLY A 170 0.41 15.78 -19.35
C GLY A 170 0.41 16.11 -17.87
N LEU A 171 -0.79 16.41 -17.38
CA LEU A 171 -1.09 16.61 -15.98
C LEU A 171 -2.22 15.66 -15.57
N GLY A 172 -2.05 15.04 -14.41
CA GLY A 172 -3.00 14.15 -13.80
C GLY A 172 -3.41 14.61 -12.40
N LEU A 173 -4.63 14.26 -12.03
CA LEU A 173 -5.17 14.35 -10.68
C LEU A 173 -5.61 12.97 -10.23
N ARG A 174 -5.30 12.63 -8.98
CA ARG A 174 -5.64 11.33 -8.42
C ARG A 174 -6.11 11.43 -6.98
N GLY A 175 -7.32 10.93 -6.72
CA GLY A 175 -7.87 10.75 -5.38
C GLY A 175 -7.96 9.27 -5.03
N HIS A 176 -7.66 8.88 -3.79
CA HIS A 176 -7.86 7.51 -3.31
C HIS A 176 -8.15 7.45 -1.81
N GLY A 177 -8.87 6.41 -1.40
CA GLY A 177 -9.10 6.03 -0.01
C GLY A 177 -8.66 4.60 0.26
N TYR A 178 -8.23 4.32 1.49
CA TYR A 178 -7.89 2.97 1.92
C TYR A 178 -9.15 2.15 2.20
N LEU A 179 -9.23 0.97 1.60
CA LEU A 179 -10.29 0.01 1.84
C LEU A 179 -9.83 -1.05 2.84
N GLY A 180 -10.58 -1.18 3.94
CA GLY A 180 -10.40 -2.22 4.96
C GLY A 180 -9.37 -1.89 6.04
N SER A 181 -9.48 -2.63 7.15
CA SER A 181 -8.68 -2.42 8.37
C SER A 181 -7.18 -2.68 8.22
N LYS A 182 -6.78 -3.37 7.14
CA LYS A 182 -5.36 -3.69 6.86
C LYS A 182 -4.70 -2.73 5.87
N GLY A 183 -5.44 -1.75 5.32
CA GLY A 183 -4.86 -0.65 4.53
C GLY A 183 -4.02 -1.08 3.32
N GLY A 184 -4.24 -2.28 2.77
CA GLY A 184 -3.49 -2.80 1.64
C GLY A 184 -4.15 -2.53 0.30
N VAL A 185 -5.43 -2.15 0.26
CA VAL A 185 -6.16 -1.88 -0.98
C VAL A 185 -6.58 -0.42 -1.00
N LEU A 186 -6.36 0.23 -2.13
CA LEU A 186 -6.78 1.59 -2.42
C LEU A 186 -7.86 1.56 -3.48
N LEU A 187 -8.95 2.27 -3.22
CA LEU A 187 -9.98 2.57 -4.20
C LEU A 187 -9.98 4.07 -4.46
N GLY A 188 -9.99 4.47 -5.73
CA GLY A 188 -9.86 5.87 -6.09
C GLY A 188 -10.30 6.18 -7.50
N GLY A 189 -10.05 7.43 -7.90
CA GLY A 189 -10.30 7.96 -9.23
C GLY A 189 -9.08 8.69 -9.76
N GLU A 190 -8.98 8.74 -11.07
CA GLU A 190 -7.92 9.41 -11.80
C GLU A 190 -8.51 10.20 -12.96
N LEU A 191 -7.99 11.41 -13.15
CA LEU A 191 -8.25 12.28 -14.29
C LEU A 191 -6.90 12.65 -14.88
N ALA A 192 -6.70 12.51 -16.18
CA ALA A 192 -5.49 12.98 -16.82
C ALA A 192 -5.77 13.62 -18.18
N LEU A 193 -4.94 14.60 -18.52
CA LEU A 193 -4.86 15.24 -19.82
C LEU A 193 -3.40 15.21 -20.25
N ALA A 194 -3.10 14.67 -21.43
CA ALA A 194 -1.77 14.67 -22.02
C ALA A 194 -1.82 15.02 -23.50
N THR A 195 -0.79 15.70 -23.98
CA THR A 195 -0.70 16.12 -25.39
C THR A 195 0.69 15.85 -25.93
N GLN A 196 0.78 15.51 -27.22
CA GLN A 196 2.07 15.39 -27.88
C GLN A 196 2.72 16.77 -27.97
N PRO A 197 4.03 16.88 -27.71
CA PRO A 197 4.75 18.13 -27.91
C PRO A 197 4.67 18.52 -29.38
N LEU A 198 4.57 19.83 -29.64
CA LEU A 198 4.65 20.35 -31.00
C LEU A 198 6.07 20.16 -31.54
N SER A 199 6.18 19.71 -32.78
CA SER A 199 7.45 19.58 -33.50
C SER A 199 7.32 20.27 -34.84
N ALA A 200 8.36 21.00 -35.27
CA ALA A 200 8.40 21.64 -36.59
C ALA A 200 8.24 20.63 -37.76
N LYS A 201 8.43 19.34 -37.51
CA LYS A 201 8.27 18.26 -38.50
C LYS A 201 6.89 17.59 -38.45
N GLN A 202 6.02 17.98 -37.53
CA GLN A 202 4.71 17.37 -37.34
C GLN A 202 3.62 18.39 -37.59
N ARG A 203 2.75 18.10 -38.56
CA ARG A 203 1.55 18.91 -38.84
C ARG A 203 0.40 18.57 -37.90
N HIS A 204 0.50 17.44 -37.20
CA HIS A 204 -0.56 16.90 -36.37
C HIS A 204 -0.01 16.51 -35.00
N ARG A 205 -0.81 16.77 -33.97
CA ARG A 205 -0.55 16.31 -32.60
C ARG A 205 -1.78 15.62 -32.04
N MET A 206 -1.53 14.58 -31.26
CA MET A 206 -2.58 13.86 -30.55
C MET A 206 -2.65 14.31 -29.09
N SER A 207 -3.87 14.49 -28.60
CA SER A 207 -4.14 14.67 -27.16
C SER A 207 -5.02 13.53 -26.65
N LEU A 208 -4.79 13.14 -25.41
CA LEU A 208 -5.53 12.13 -24.69
C LEU A 208 -6.06 12.76 -23.39
N ALA A 209 -7.35 12.59 -23.15
CA ALA A 209 -7.97 12.84 -21.86
C ALA A 209 -8.64 11.55 -21.36
N PHE A 210 -8.56 11.24 -20.07
CA PHE A 210 -9.33 10.13 -19.51
C PHE A 210 -9.77 10.40 -18.08
N VAL A 211 -10.89 9.80 -17.71
CA VAL A 211 -11.39 9.68 -16.34
C VAL A 211 -11.59 8.21 -16.01
N ALA A 212 -11.02 7.73 -14.92
CA ALA A 212 -11.03 6.31 -14.58
C ALA A 212 -11.18 6.06 -13.08
N LEU A 213 -11.85 4.96 -12.76
CA LEU A 213 -11.83 4.35 -11.43
C LEU A 213 -10.57 3.48 -11.33
N ALA A 214 -9.86 3.57 -10.20
CA ALA A 214 -8.61 2.88 -9.98
C ALA A 214 -8.65 2.04 -8.70
N VAL A 215 -8.13 0.82 -8.81
CA VAL A 215 -7.93 -0.09 -7.67
C VAL A 215 -6.44 -0.44 -7.61
N GLU A 216 -5.81 -0.24 -6.46
CA GLU A 216 -4.40 -0.59 -6.25
C GLU A 216 -4.23 -1.41 -4.99
N TYR A 217 -3.38 -2.43 -5.06
CA TYR A 217 -2.85 -3.11 -3.90
C TYR A 217 -1.48 -2.55 -3.54
N ARG A 218 -1.22 -2.32 -2.24
CA ARG A 218 0.00 -1.75 -1.68
C ARG A 218 0.59 -2.61 -0.58
N ARG A 219 1.91 -2.81 -0.65
CA ARG A 219 2.70 -3.46 0.38
C ARG A 219 3.87 -2.58 0.80
N MET A 220 3.99 -2.35 2.10
CA MET A 220 5.12 -1.64 2.70
C MET A 220 6.40 -2.48 2.63
N MET A 221 7.53 -1.82 2.39
CA MET A 221 8.88 -2.39 2.40
C MET A 221 9.88 -1.44 3.08
N GLY A 222 11.06 -1.96 3.44
CA GLY A 222 12.17 -1.18 3.96
C GLY A 222 11.80 -0.35 5.18
N GLN A 223 11.36 -1.01 6.27
CA GLN A 223 10.86 -0.37 7.49
C GLN A 223 9.67 0.58 7.27
N GLY A 224 8.98 0.43 6.13
CA GLY A 224 7.84 1.25 5.71
C GLY A 224 8.22 2.63 5.19
N ARG A 225 9.43 2.81 4.66
CA ARG A 225 9.81 4.00 3.86
C ARG A 225 9.42 3.86 2.39
N TRP A 226 9.16 2.64 1.95
CA TRP A 226 8.82 2.33 0.57
C TRP A 226 7.50 1.57 0.50
N GLU A 227 6.73 1.80 -0.54
CA GLU A 227 5.58 0.99 -0.93
C GLU A 227 5.81 0.43 -2.33
N ILE A 228 5.46 -0.84 -2.52
CA ILE A 228 5.35 -1.43 -3.85
C ILE A 228 3.97 -2.03 -4.03
N GLY A 229 3.55 -2.14 -5.28
CA GLY A 229 2.41 -2.96 -5.60
C GLY A 229 1.98 -2.82 -7.02
N GLY A 230 0.72 -3.15 -7.25
CA GLY A 230 0.13 -3.14 -8.56
C GLY A 230 -1.37 -2.97 -8.48
N GLY A 231 -1.97 -2.75 -9.63
CA GLY A 231 -3.39 -2.50 -9.74
C GLY A 231 -3.79 -2.22 -11.17
N GLY A 232 -4.94 -1.56 -11.30
CA GLY A 232 -5.43 -1.14 -12.59
C GLY A 232 -6.48 -0.06 -12.49
N SER A 233 -6.88 0.44 -13.64
CA SER A 233 -7.98 1.37 -13.76
C SER A 233 -8.88 1.03 -14.92
N ILE A 234 -10.16 1.39 -14.81
CA ILE A 234 -11.16 1.29 -15.88
C ILE A 234 -11.94 2.60 -15.96
N GLY A 235 -12.22 3.07 -17.17
CA GLY A 235 -12.81 4.38 -17.36
C GLY A 235 -13.16 4.72 -18.79
N LEU A 236 -13.35 6.01 -19.02
CA LEU A 236 -13.63 6.61 -20.32
C LEU A 236 -12.43 7.42 -20.77
N GLY A 237 -12.08 7.30 -22.04
CA GLY A 237 -11.01 8.05 -22.69
C GLY A 237 -11.52 8.82 -23.91
N SER A 238 -10.87 9.95 -24.19
CA SER A 238 -11.07 10.76 -25.39
C SER A 238 -9.73 11.01 -26.05
N GLN A 239 -9.62 10.73 -27.34
CA GLN A 239 -8.49 11.09 -28.16
C GLN A 239 -8.91 12.18 -29.14
N ALA A 240 -8.16 13.27 -29.18
CA ALA A 240 -8.38 14.36 -30.10
C ALA A 240 -7.11 14.59 -30.93
N LEU A 241 -7.30 14.68 -32.23
CA LEU A 241 -6.26 14.97 -33.20
C LEU A 241 -6.36 16.46 -33.55
N PHE A 242 -5.27 17.18 -33.33
CA PHE A 242 -5.16 18.59 -33.67
C PHE A 242 -4.19 18.77 -34.80
N PHE A 243 -4.50 19.73 -35.67
CA PHE A 243 -3.63 20.18 -36.73
C PHE A 243 -2.94 21.50 -36.34
N ASP A 244 -1.67 21.63 -36.68
CA ASP A 244 -0.88 22.86 -36.52
C ASP A 244 -0.17 23.17 -37.84
N GLY A 245 -0.68 24.20 -38.54
CA GLY A 245 -0.17 24.65 -39.83
C GLY A 245 -1.13 25.62 -40.53
N ASP A 246 -0.78 26.05 -41.74
CA ASP A 246 -1.59 27.00 -42.53
C ASP A 246 -2.64 26.31 -43.42
N ALA A 247 -2.37 25.09 -43.87
CA ALA A 247 -3.27 24.30 -44.71
C ALA A 247 -4.24 23.48 -43.84
N ARG A 248 -5.43 24.03 -43.57
CA ARG A 248 -6.49 23.28 -42.86
C ARG A 248 -6.78 21.97 -43.60
N LEU A 249 -6.88 20.88 -42.84
CA LEU A 249 -7.51 19.66 -43.34
C LEU A 249 -8.93 20.00 -43.77
N ARG A 250 -9.44 19.30 -44.80
CA ARG A 250 -10.86 19.42 -45.15
C ARG A 250 -11.67 18.98 -43.94
N CYS A 251 -12.81 19.64 -43.73
CA CYS A 251 -13.76 19.23 -42.70
C CYS A 251 -13.16 19.24 -41.30
N THR A 252 -12.59 20.37 -40.86
CA THR A 252 -12.17 20.58 -39.46
C THR A 252 -12.94 21.71 -38.81
N LYS A 253 -13.18 21.58 -37.50
CA LYS A 253 -13.68 22.69 -36.68
C LYS A 253 -12.50 23.28 -35.95
N ASP A 254 -12.16 24.52 -36.29
CA ASP A 254 -10.99 25.22 -35.77
C ASP A 254 -9.69 24.42 -36.03
N ARG A 255 -8.95 24.08 -34.98
CA ARG A 255 -7.72 23.27 -35.04
C ARG A 255 -7.96 21.79 -34.73
N GLU A 256 -9.16 21.40 -34.33
CA GLU A 256 -9.49 19.99 -34.04
C GLU A 256 -9.90 19.30 -35.35
N ALA A 257 -9.08 18.33 -35.77
CA ALA A 257 -9.29 17.58 -36.99
C ALA A 257 -10.29 16.44 -36.79
N SER A 258 -10.17 15.72 -35.68
CA SER A 258 -11.09 14.64 -35.33
C SER A 258 -10.99 14.31 -33.85
N ARG A 259 -12.08 13.78 -33.27
CA ARG A 259 -12.15 13.29 -31.90
C ARG A 259 -12.83 11.95 -31.86
N ARG A 260 -12.32 11.05 -31.02
CA ARG A 260 -12.97 9.78 -30.72
C ARG A 260 -13.01 9.53 -29.23
N ASN A 261 -14.07 8.88 -28.78
CA ASN A 261 -14.27 8.50 -27.39
C ASN A 261 -14.29 6.98 -27.28
N GLY A 262 -13.95 6.48 -26.10
CA GLY A 262 -13.80 5.06 -25.91
C GLY A 262 -13.76 4.62 -24.46
N LEU A 263 -13.74 3.30 -24.29
CA LEU A 263 -13.44 2.68 -23.01
C LEU A 263 -11.93 2.61 -22.81
N TRP A 264 -11.51 2.73 -21.56
CA TRP A 264 -10.11 2.67 -21.18
C TRP A 264 -9.92 1.66 -20.05
N ALA A 265 -8.93 0.79 -20.18
CA ALA A 265 -8.48 -0.08 -19.11
C ALA A 265 -6.95 -0.01 -19.01
N SER A 266 -6.39 -0.02 -17.80
CA SER A 266 -4.94 -0.09 -17.62
C SER A 266 -4.54 -1.01 -16.49
N ALA A 267 -3.39 -1.67 -16.64
CA ALA A 267 -2.69 -2.38 -15.60
C ALA A 267 -1.46 -1.57 -15.21
N ARG A 268 -1.14 -1.52 -13.91
CA ARG A 268 -0.05 -0.68 -13.40
C ARG A 268 0.73 -1.40 -12.33
N LEU A 269 2.04 -1.23 -12.38
CA LEU A 269 2.95 -1.45 -11.27
C LEU A 269 3.34 -0.09 -10.73
N TYR A 270 3.58 0.01 -9.43
CA TYR A 270 4.13 1.24 -8.87
C TYR A 270 5.08 0.98 -7.72
N VAL A 271 5.97 1.94 -7.55
CA VAL A 271 6.88 2.10 -6.42
C VAL A 271 6.62 3.48 -5.84
N ALA A 272 6.50 3.60 -4.53
CA ALA A 272 6.35 4.88 -3.86
C ALA A 272 7.38 5.05 -2.74
N ALA A 273 8.02 6.21 -2.71
CA ALA A 273 8.83 6.68 -1.59
C ALA A 273 7.92 7.46 -0.63
N LEU A 274 7.94 7.08 0.65
CA LEU A 274 7.20 7.76 1.70
C LEU A 274 8.11 8.77 2.41
N LEU A 275 7.73 10.04 2.34
CA LEU A 275 8.55 11.17 2.76
C LEU A 275 8.01 11.81 4.06
N GLY A 276 8.93 12.40 4.82
CA GLY A 276 8.66 13.06 6.10
C GLY A 276 8.64 12.10 7.29
N GLN A 277 8.82 12.66 8.50
CA GLN A 277 8.90 11.89 9.74
C GLN A 277 7.64 11.05 10.01
N ARG A 278 6.47 11.59 9.65
CA ARG A 278 5.17 10.91 9.77
C ARG A 278 4.74 10.14 8.52
N ARG A 279 5.55 10.16 7.44
CA ARG A 279 5.24 9.49 6.17
C ARG A 279 3.95 10.00 5.52
N ASN A 280 3.70 11.30 5.68
CA ASN A 280 2.49 11.99 5.20
C ASN A 280 2.58 12.40 3.73
N HIS A 281 3.67 12.09 3.04
CA HIS A 281 3.86 12.44 1.64
C HIS A 281 4.30 11.20 0.87
N ALA A 282 3.78 11.01 -0.33
CA ALA A 282 4.16 9.91 -1.21
C ALA A 282 4.59 10.45 -2.57
N LEU A 283 5.82 10.14 -2.96
CA LEU A 283 6.30 10.29 -4.34
C LEU A 283 6.20 8.92 -5.01
N THR A 284 5.36 8.80 -6.03
CA THR A 284 5.00 7.53 -6.67
C THR A 284 5.46 7.51 -8.11
N LEU A 285 6.17 6.47 -8.52
CA LEU A 285 6.42 6.13 -9.90
C LEU A 285 5.49 4.99 -10.30
N ARG A 286 4.71 5.16 -11.37
CA ARG A 286 3.84 4.12 -11.93
C ARG A 286 4.25 3.82 -13.35
N VAL A 287 4.21 2.55 -13.71
CA VAL A 287 4.48 2.08 -15.06
C VAL A 287 3.47 1.02 -15.41
N GLY A 288 2.92 1.06 -16.62
CA GLY A 288 2.17 -0.08 -17.12
C GLY A 288 1.44 0.15 -18.44
N PRO A 289 0.92 -0.94 -19.01
CA PRO A 289 0.14 -0.90 -20.24
C PRO A 289 -1.29 -0.46 -19.97
N GLY A 290 -1.84 0.26 -20.95
CA GLY A 290 -3.24 0.60 -21.11
C GLY A 290 -3.76 0.09 -22.44
N LEU A 291 -5.04 -0.23 -22.47
CA LEU A 291 -5.81 -0.55 -23.66
C LEU A 291 -7.02 0.39 -23.69
N GLY A 292 -7.08 1.21 -24.74
CA GLY A 292 -8.30 1.93 -25.10
C GLY A 292 -9.06 1.16 -26.17
N VAL A 293 -10.38 1.18 -26.15
CA VAL A 293 -11.23 0.73 -27.27
C VAL A 293 -12.02 1.94 -27.71
N TYR A 294 -11.65 2.52 -28.85
CA TYR A 294 -12.24 3.76 -29.35
C TYR A 294 -13.20 3.47 -30.49
N GLY A 295 -14.29 4.22 -30.54
CA GLY A 295 -15.16 4.25 -31.71
C GLY A 295 -14.52 4.99 -32.89
N PRO A 296 -15.29 5.18 -33.97
CA PRO A 296 -14.83 5.93 -35.13
C PRO A 296 -14.53 7.39 -34.75
N GLY A 297 -13.62 8.00 -35.50
CA GLY A 297 -13.32 9.42 -35.37
C GLY A 297 -14.51 10.27 -35.81
N SER A 298 -14.79 11.35 -35.09
CA SER A 298 -15.78 12.32 -35.53
C SER A 298 -15.26 13.06 -36.76
N VAL A 299 -16.09 13.17 -37.78
CA VAL A 299 -15.98 14.22 -38.79
C VAL A 299 -16.81 15.40 -38.28
N PRO A 300 -16.24 16.59 -38.07
CA PRO A 300 -17.03 17.71 -37.59
C PRO A 300 -18.13 18.03 -38.61
N LEU A 301 -19.38 18.06 -38.13
CA LEU A 301 -20.54 18.42 -38.92
C LEU A 301 -20.35 19.85 -39.44
N GLY A 302 -20.28 19.99 -40.76
CA GLY A 302 -20.05 21.27 -41.41
C GLY A 302 -19.90 21.15 -42.92
N MET A 303 -19.79 22.31 -43.56
CA MET A 303 -19.32 22.43 -44.92
C MET A 303 -17.82 22.79 -44.89
N ASP A 304 -17.06 22.29 -45.85
CA ASP A 304 -15.69 22.75 -46.05
C ASP A 304 -15.65 24.20 -46.59
N ALA A 305 -14.44 24.74 -46.78
CA ALA A 305 -14.27 26.10 -47.32
C ALA A 305 -14.84 26.27 -48.75
N ALA A 306 -15.15 25.17 -49.44
CA ALA A 306 -15.75 25.14 -50.76
C ALA A 306 -17.29 24.91 -50.73
N GLY A 307 -17.90 24.82 -49.54
CA GLY A 307 -19.33 24.59 -49.39
C GLY A 307 -19.77 23.13 -49.55
N MET A 308 -18.83 22.18 -49.62
CA MET A 308 -19.15 20.75 -49.74
C MET A 308 -19.43 20.14 -48.37
N THR A 309 -20.42 19.24 -48.30
CA THR A 309 -20.78 18.51 -47.09
C THR A 309 -19.67 17.54 -46.72
N CYS A 310 -19.29 17.52 -45.45
CA CYS A 310 -18.30 16.59 -44.91
C CYS A 310 -18.87 15.18 -44.62
N GLU A 311 -20.04 14.86 -45.14
CA GLU A 311 -20.72 13.59 -44.90
C GLU A 311 -20.14 12.50 -45.80
N GLY A 312 -19.72 11.38 -45.21
CA GLY A 312 -19.13 10.23 -45.92
C GLY A 312 -17.62 10.31 -46.16
N GLU A 313 -16.97 11.42 -45.79
CA GLU A 313 -15.50 11.50 -45.79
C GLU A 313 -14.90 10.67 -44.64
N PRO A 314 -13.74 10.02 -44.84
CA PRO A 314 -13.07 9.30 -43.77
C PRO A 314 -12.65 10.26 -42.65
N SER A 315 -12.65 9.76 -41.42
CA SER A 315 -12.15 10.57 -40.30
C SER A 315 -10.65 10.83 -40.45
N ALA A 316 -10.14 11.90 -39.83
CA ALA A 316 -8.70 12.16 -39.84
C ALA A 316 -7.89 11.04 -39.16
N PHE A 317 -8.50 10.28 -38.23
CA PHE A 317 -7.90 9.07 -37.68
C PHE A 317 -7.76 7.96 -38.72
N GLU A 318 -8.80 7.68 -39.50
CA GLU A 318 -8.78 6.70 -40.60
C GLU A 318 -7.76 7.08 -41.68
N THR A 319 -7.73 8.36 -42.06
CA THR A 319 -6.76 8.89 -43.03
C THR A 319 -5.32 8.65 -42.58
N PHE A 320 -5.06 8.62 -41.28
CA PHE A 320 -3.74 8.37 -40.71
C PHE A 320 -3.48 6.90 -40.38
N GLY A 321 -4.36 5.98 -40.79
CA GLY A 321 -4.23 4.54 -40.51
C GLY A 321 -4.40 4.20 -39.03
N ILE A 322 -5.12 5.05 -38.29
CA ILE A 322 -5.50 4.82 -36.90
C ILE A 322 -6.95 4.35 -36.90
N ASP A 323 -7.12 3.05 -37.11
CA ASP A 323 -8.44 2.42 -37.18
C ASP A 323 -9.22 2.55 -35.87
N GLU A 324 -10.53 2.37 -35.97
CA GLU A 324 -11.38 2.13 -34.80
C GLU A 324 -11.02 0.83 -34.08
N GLY A 325 -11.38 0.73 -32.80
CA GLY A 325 -11.14 -0.44 -31.97
C GLY A 325 -9.94 -0.30 -31.02
N PRO A 326 -9.17 -1.39 -30.80
CA PRO A 326 -8.19 -1.46 -29.73
C PRO A 326 -6.95 -0.62 -30.01
N ALA A 327 -6.59 0.18 -29.02
CA ALA A 327 -5.52 1.16 -29.01
C ALA A 327 -4.60 0.88 -27.81
N MET A 328 -3.37 0.45 -28.06
CA MET A 328 -2.40 0.24 -26.99
C MET A 328 -1.83 1.59 -26.54
N VAL A 329 -1.75 1.77 -25.22
CA VAL A 329 -1.04 2.89 -24.61
C VAL A 329 -0.05 2.37 -23.60
N VAL A 330 1.15 2.94 -23.56
CA VAL A 330 2.14 2.62 -22.52
C VAL A 330 2.38 3.89 -21.72
N GLY A 331 2.18 3.83 -20.41
CA GLY A 331 2.28 4.98 -19.53
C GLY A 331 3.38 4.83 -18.48
N VAL A 332 4.12 5.91 -18.26
CA VAL A 332 4.93 6.16 -17.07
C VAL A 332 4.36 7.41 -16.39
N ASP A 333 4.10 7.35 -15.09
CA ASP A 333 3.50 8.46 -14.35
C ASP A 333 4.30 8.72 -13.07
N LEU A 334 4.73 9.97 -12.89
CA LEU A 334 5.35 10.45 -11.66
C LEU A 334 4.32 11.27 -10.87
N GLY A 335 3.85 10.72 -9.76
CA GLY A 335 2.84 11.33 -8.90
C GLY A 335 3.36 11.80 -7.55
N TYR A 336 2.79 12.87 -7.04
CA TYR A 336 2.98 13.32 -5.67
C TYR A 336 1.62 13.46 -4.96
N ALA A 337 1.50 12.90 -3.76
CA ALA A 337 0.28 13.00 -2.96
C ALA A 337 0.59 13.18 -1.46
N PRO A 338 0.01 14.19 -0.78
CA PRO A 338 -0.14 14.15 0.67
C PRO A 338 -1.09 13.01 1.10
N ARG A 339 -0.84 12.45 2.28
CA ARG A 339 -1.62 11.41 2.95
C ARG A 339 -2.16 11.98 4.25
N PHE A 340 -3.48 11.91 4.41
CA PHE A 340 -4.20 12.35 5.61
C PHE A 340 -4.86 11.16 6.29
#